data_AF-A0A2V6D4U4-F1
#
_entry.id   AF-A0A2V6D4U4-F1
#
_cell.length_a   1.000
_cell.length_b   1.000
_cell.length_c   1.000
_cell.angle_alpha   90.00
_cell.angle_beta   90.00
_cell.angle_gamma   90.00
#
_symmetry.space_group_name_H-M   'P 1'
#
loop_
_entity.id
_entity.type
_entity.pdbx_description
1 polymer ?
#
loop_
_entity_poly.entity_id
_entity_poly.type
_entity_poly.pdbx_seq_one_letter_code
_entity_poly.pdbx_strand_id
1 'polypeptide(L)'
;MSFEQLSYLAQIVASISVIVSLIFVGLQIKHNTGALQRNEHNSTMAQWTVIRQAIAGNRDIAELMTAGLRGERALDAADQLRLEQMLAEYACAAFHIWDRTQRGVFPKGTFEATCGPLLCDVLRTARGATWWSSAKHTGFIPGFILDVDTVLARRGQRGHP
;
A
#
# COMPACT_ATOMS: atom_id res chain seq x y z
N MET A 1 -1.92 39.26 -51.26
CA MET A 1 -1.10 38.55 -50.27
C MET A 1 0.08 37.92 -50.99
N SER A 2 1.30 38.05 -50.48
CA SER A 2 2.47 37.32 -51.00
C SER A 2 2.52 35.90 -50.42
N PHE A 3 3.23 34.98 -51.08
CA PHE A 3 3.48 33.63 -50.55
C PHE A 3 4.16 33.66 -49.17
N GLU A 4 4.98 34.67 -48.91
CA GLU A 4 5.65 34.87 -47.63
C GLU A 4 4.66 35.22 -46.50
N GLN A 5 3.70 36.10 -46.77
CA GLN A 5 2.63 36.44 -45.81
C GLN A 5 1.74 35.22 -45.51
N LEU A 6 1.48 34.39 -46.51
CA LEU A 6 0.73 33.14 -46.34
C LEU A 6 1.50 32.14 -45.47
N SER A 7 2.83 32.05 -45.65
CA SER A 7 3.73 31.23 -44.84
C SER A 7 3.73 31.66 -43.37
N TYR A 8 3.84 32.97 -43.09
CA TYR A 8 3.78 33.48 -41.71
C TYR A 8 2.43 33.18 -41.04
N LEU A 9 1.32 33.31 -41.77
CA LEU A 9 0.00 32.95 -41.25
C LEU A 9 -0.08 31.45 -40.91
N ALA A 10 0.42 30.59 -41.80
CA ALA A 10 0.45 29.15 -41.57
C ALA A 10 1.31 28.77 -40.34
N GLN A 11 2.46 29.43 -40.15
CA GLN A 11 3.32 29.23 -38.98
C GLN A 11 2.66 29.66 -37.67
N ILE A 12 1.93 30.79 -37.67
CA ILE A 12 1.16 31.25 -36.51
C ILE A 12 0.08 30.22 -36.15
N VAL A 13 -0.69 29.77 -37.13
CA VAL A 13 -1.74 28.75 -36.92
C VAL A 13 -1.14 27.44 -36.43
N ALA A 14 -0.03 26.99 -37.01
CA ALA A 14 0.67 25.78 -36.56
C ALA A 14 1.16 25.92 -35.12
N SER A 15 1.78 27.05 -34.76
CA SER A 15 2.28 27.31 -33.41
C SER A 15 1.15 27.33 -32.37
N ILE A 16 0.03 27.99 -32.69
CA ILE A 16 -1.17 27.98 -31.84
C ILE A 16 -1.71 26.56 -31.68
N SER A 17 -1.76 25.77 -32.77
CA SER A 17 -2.25 24.39 -32.74
C SER A 17 -1.38 23.49 -31.86
N VAL A 18 -0.06 23.68 -31.88
CA VAL A 18 0.88 22.98 -30.98
C VAL A 18 0.61 23.37 -29.52
N ILE A 19 0.45 24.65 -29.22
CA ILE A 19 0.15 25.12 -27.85
C ILE A 19 -1.16 24.50 -27.33
N VAL A 20 -2.22 24.54 -28.13
CA VAL A 20 -3.52 23.93 -27.78
C VAL A 20 -3.37 22.42 -27.56
N SER A 21 -2.59 21.74 -28.39
CA SER A 21 -2.30 20.30 -28.24
C SER A 21 -1.57 20.00 -26.93
N LEU A 22 -0.57 20.80 -26.55
CA LEU A 22 0.16 20.64 -25.29
C LEU A 22 -0.73 20.87 -24.06
N ILE A 23 -1.62 21.87 -24.11
CA ILE A 23 -2.61 22.10 -23.05
C ILE A 23 -3.52 20.88 -22.91
N PHE A 24 -4.02 20.36 -24.03
CA PHE A 24 -4.87 19.17 -24.05
C PHE A 24 -4.16 17.94 -23.47
N VAL A 25 -2.89 17.70 -23.83
CA VAL A 25 -2.07 16.61 -23.26
C VAL A 25 -1.86 16.80 -21.76
N GLY A 26 -1.56 18.02 -21.30
CA GLY A 26 -1.41 18.32 -19.88
C GLY A 26 -2.68 18.02 -19.07
N LEU A 27 -3.85 18.39 -19.59
CA LEU A 27 -5.15 18.08 -18.99
C LEU A 27 -5.43 16.56 -18.98
N GLN A 28 -5.14 15.87 -20.08
CA GLN A 28 -5.29 14.41 -20.15
C GLN A 28 -4.43 13.68 -19.12
N ILE A 29 -3.16 14.07 -18.98
CA ILE A 29 -2.25 13.48 -17.98
C ILE A 29 -2.82 13.69 -16.58
N LYS A 30 -3.28 14.90 -16.25
CA LYS A 30 -3.88 15.21 -14.95
C LYS A 30 -5.10 14.33 -14.66
N HIS A 31 -6.01 14.18 -15.62
CA HIS A 31 -7.19 13.32 -15.45
C HIS A 31 -6.82 11.84 -15.31
N ASN A 32 -5.86 11.36 -16.11
CA ASN A 32 -5.37 9.99 -16.04
C ASN A 32 -4.73 9.68 -14.67
N THR A 33 -3.90 10.58 -14.14
CA THR A 33 -3.31 10.45 -12.81
C THR A 33 -4.39 10.31 -11.73
N GLY A 34 -5.45 11.13 -11.78
CA GLY A 34 -6.56 11.03 -10.82
C GLY A 34 -7.34 9.71 -10.94
N ALA A 35 -7.52 9.18 -12.15
CA ALA A 35 -8.15 7.89 -12.37
C ALA A 35 -7.28 6.73 -11.83
N LEU A 36 -5.97 6.79 -12.06
CA LEU A 36 -5.01 5.80 -11.56
C LEU A 36 -5.02 5.76 -10.03
N GLN A 37 -4.96 6.91 -9.35
CA GLN A 37 -5.02 6.97 -7.88
C GLN A 37 -6.28 6.31 -7.31
N ARG A 38 -7.45 6.52 -7.93
CA ARG A 38 -8.71 5.87 -7.52
C ARG A 38 -8.68 4.36 -7.75
N ASN A 39 -8.13 3.92 -8.88
CA ASN A 39 -7.99 2.49 -9.17
C ASN A 39 -7.08 1.81 -8.14
N GLU A 40 -5.94 2.43 -7.80
CA GLU A 40 -5.03 1.91 -6.77
C GLU A 40 -5.68 1.87 -5.38
N HIS A 41 -6.50 2.86 -5.03
CA HIS A 41 -7.26 2.85 -3.79
C HIS A 41 -8.26 1.68 -3.76
N ASN A 42 -8.99 1.45 -4.85
CA ASN A 42 -9.93 0.34 -4.97
C ASN A 42 -9.24 -1.03 -4.92
N SER A 43 -8.10 -1.18 -5.60
CA SER A 43 -7.30 -2.41 -5.59
C SER A 43 -6.81 -2.74 -4.17
N THR A 44 -6.30 -1.73 -3.47
CA THR A 44 -5.89 -1.86 -2.06
C THR A 44 -7.07 -2.24 -1.16
N MET A 45 -8.21 -1.56 -1.32
CA MET A 45 -9.43 -1.86 -0.56
C MET A 45 -9.91 -3.29 -0.81
N ALA A 46 -9.83 -3.78 -2.05
CA ALA A 46 -10.22 -5.14 -2.42
C ALA A 46 -9.34 -6.18 -1.72
N GLN A 47 -8.00 -6.03 -1.77
CA GLN A 47 -7.06 -6.93 -1.10
C GLN A 47 -7.36 -7.05 0.40
N TRP A 48 -7.49 -5.91 1.09
CA TRP A 48 -7.83 -5.90 2.51
C TRP A 48 -9.24 -6.42 2.82
N THR A 49 -10.18 -6.31 1.88
CA THR A 49 -11.54 -6.83 2.05
C THR A 49 -11.55 -8.35 2.02
N VAL A 50 -10.76 -8.98 1.14
CA VAL A 50 -10.60 -10.44 1.12
C VAL A 50 -10.09 -10.97 2.47
N ILE A 51 -9.06 -10.32 3.03
CA ILE A 51 -8.52 -10.68 4.35
C ILE A 51 -9.61 -10.55 5.44
N ARG A 52 -10.32 -9.43 5.47
CA ARG A 52 -11.38 -9.20 6.46
C ARG A 52 -12.52 -10.21 6.34
N GLN A 53 -12.94 -10.53 5.11
CA GLN A 53 -14.00 -11.52 4.86
C GLN A 53 -13.55 -12.93 5.25
N ALA A 54 -12.30 -13.30 4.99
CA ALA A 54 -11.75 -14.59 5.42
C ALA A 54 -11.79 -14.74 6.95
N ILE A 55 -11.43 -13.69 7.70
CA ILE A 55 -11.47 -13.68 9.16
C ILE A 55 -12.92 -13.66 9.68
N ALA A 56 -13.77 -12.78 9.14
CA ALA A 56 -15.15 -12.61 9.61
C ALA A 56 -16.05 -13.81 9.28
N GLY A 57 -15.81 -14.46 8.14
CA GLY A 57 -16.63 -15.58 7.66
C GLY A 57 -16.18 -16.95 8.15
N ASN A 58 -15.02 -17.06 8.81
CA ASN A 58 -14.48 -18.34 9.24
C ASN A 58 -13.93 -18.29 10.67
N ARG A 59 -14.60 -18.99 11.58
CA ARG A 59 -14.24 -19.07 12.99
C ARG A 59 -12.83 -19.59 13.22
N ASP A 60 -12.40 -20.61 12.49
CA ASP A 60 -11.05 -21.18 12.67
C ASP A 60 -9.97 -20.15 12.33
N ILE A 61 -10.18 -19.36 11.28
CA ILE A 61 -9.27 -18.27 10.91
C ILE A 61 -9.28 -17.17 11.97
N ALA A 62 -10.46 -16.84 12.52
CA ALA A 62 -10.56 -15.86 13.60
C ALA A 62 -9.83 -16.32 14.88
N GLU A 63 -9.95 -17.60 15.25
CA GLU A 63 -9.23 -18.18 16.39
C GLU A 63 -7.71 -18.23 16.15
N LEU A 64 -7.29 -18.55 14.92
CA LEU A 64 -5.90 -18.50 14.50
C LEU A 64 -5.33 -17.07 14.61
N MET A 65 -6.10 -16.07 14.16
CA MET A 65 -5.76 -14.64 14.22
C MET A 65 -5.99 -13.99 15.60
N THR A 66 -6.35 -14.76 16.62
CA THR A 66 -6.47 -14.28 18.01
C THR A 66 -5.60 -15.10 18.95
N ALA A 67 -6.08 -16.25 19.42
CA ALA A 67 -5.35 -17.14 20.32
C ALA A 67 -4.08 -17.72 19.67
N GLY A 68 -4.13 -18.01 18.36
CA GLY A 68 -2.96 -18.48 17.61
C GLY A 68 -1.81 -17.47 17.62
N LEU A 69 -2.06 -16.23 17.19
CA LEU A 69 -1.07 -15.14 17.19
C LEU A 69 -0.46 -14.87 18.58
N ARG A 70 -1.27 -14.94 19.63
CA ARG A 70 -0.82 -14.74 21.03
C ARG A 70 -0.06 -15.91 21.61
N GLY A 71 -0.04 -17.06 20.94
CA GLY A 71 0.60 -18.28 21.44
C GLY A 71 -0.23 -19.02 22.49
N GLU A 72 -1.49 -18.63 22.69
CA GLU A 72 -2.43 -19.26 23.64
C GLU A 72 -2.97 -20.60 23.11
N ARG A 73 -2.87 -20.83 21.80
CA ARG A 73 -3.24 -22.07 21.11
C ARG A 73 -2.00 -22.78 20.56
N ALA A 74 -1.90 -24.09 20.79
CA ALA A 74 -0.93 -24.95 20.11
C ALA A 74 -1.30 -25.04 18.62
N LEU A 75 -0.32 -24.82 17.73
CA LEU A 75 -0.53 -24.94 16.28
C LEU A 75 0.23 -26.16 15.79
N ASP A 76 -0.44 -26.99 15.02
CA ASP A 76 0.24 -28.01 14.22
C ASP A 76 0.96 -27.36 13.03
N ALA A 77 1.63 -28.18 12.21
CA ALA A 77 2.36 -27.68 11.06
C ALA A 77 1.47 -26.97 10.02
N ALA A 78 0.21 -27.42 9.86
CA ALA A 78 -0.70 -26.83 8.89
C ALA A 78 -1.23 -25.47 9.37
N ASP A 79 -1.59 -25.36 10.64
CA ASP A 79 -2.01 -24.12 11.26
C ASP A 79 -0.86 -23.11 11.36
N GLN A 80 0.36 -23.58 11.62
CA GLN A 80 1.55 -22.72 11.57
C GLN A 80 1.75 -22.15 10.16
N LEU A 81 1.67 -22.97 9.11
CA LEU A 81 1.76 -22.50 7.73
C LEU A 81 0.67 -21.48 7.41
N ARG A 82 -0.59 -21.76 7.78
CA ARG A 82 -1.71 -20.83 7.57
C ARG A 82 -1.48 -19.49 8.25
N LEU A 83 -0.96 -19.51 9.48
CA LEU A 83 -0.65 -18.29 10.22
C LEU A 83 0.44 -17.48 9.50
N GLU A 84 1.53 -18.13 9.11
CA GLU A 84 2.64 -17.47 8.42
C GLU A 84 2.23 -16.90 7.06
N GLN A 85 1.36 -17.60 6.31
CA GLN A 85 0.80 -17.07 5.07
C GLN A 85 -0.09 -15.85 5.32
N MET A 86 -0.91 -15.86 6.37
CA MET A 86 -1.72 -14.71 6.73
C MET A 86 -0.85 -13.51 7.15
N LEU A 87 0.20 -13.74 7.93
CA LEU A 87 1.18 -12.72 8.31
C LEU A 87 1.90 -12.12 7.09
N ALA A 88 2.34 -12.98 6.17
CA ALA A 88 2.95 -12.57 4.92
C ALA A 88 2.00 -11.69 4.09
N GLU A 89 0.72 -12.07 3.99
CA GLU A 89 -0.28 -11.32 3.24
C GLU A 89 -0.55 -9.94 3.87
N TYR A 90 -0.65 -9.85 5.21
CA TYR A 90 -0.74 -8.56 5.91
C TYR A 90 0.46 -7.66 5.61
N ALA A 91 1.68 -8.23 5.64
CA ALA A 91 2.90 -7.48 5.39
C ALA A 91 3.00 -7.03 3.91
N CYS A 92 2.66 -7.89 2.95
CA CYS A 92 2.61 -7.57 1.53
C CYS A 92 1.57 -6.49 1.22
N ALA A 93 0.35 -6.62 1.76
CA ALA A 93 -0.71 -5.62 1.58
C ALA A 93 -0.31 -4.25 2.16
N ALA A 94 0.39 -4.24 3.30
CA ALA A 94 0.92 -3.01 3.89
C ALA A 94 2.10 -2.43 3.08
N PHE A 95 3.01 -3.27 2.59
CA PHE A 95 4.13 -2.88 1.73
C PHE A 95 3.65 -2.20 0.45
N HIS A 96 2.61 -2.74 -0.17
CA HIS A 96 1.98 -2.18 -1.36
C HIS A 96 1.44 -0.76 -1.15
N ILE A 97 0.87 -0.46 0.02
CA ILE A 97 0.44 0.92 0.35
C ILE A 97 1.65 1.80 0.64
N TRP A 98 2.63 1.28 1.35
CA TRP A 98 3.87 1.99 1.65
C TRP A 98 4.59 2.42 0.37
N ASP A 99 4.85 1.51 -0.58
CA ASP A 99 5.56 1.80 -1.83
C ASP A 99 4.81 2.85 -2.67
N ARG A 100 3.49 2.74 -2.77
CA ARG A 100 2.64 3.74 -3.43
C ARG A 100 2.68 5.11 -2.74
N THR A 101 2.78 5.13 -1.42
CA THR A 101 2.96 6.37 -0.65
C THR A 101 4.31 7.01 -0.93
N GLN A 102 5.40 6.22 -0.97
CA GLN A 102 6.74 6.71 -1.31
C GLN A 102 6.82 7.26 -2.74
N ARG A 103 6.07 6.67 -3.67
CA ARG A 103 5.98 7.13 -5.08
C ARG A 103 5.03 8.32 -5.29
N GLY A 104 4.39 8.83 -4.24
CA GLY A 104 3.46 9.96 -4.32
C GLY A 104 2.12 9.63 -4.98
N VAL A 105 1.80 8.34 -5.15
CA VAL A 105 0.47 7.91 -5.62
C VAL A 105 -0.55 8.18 -4.52
N PHE A 106 -0.20 7.89 -3.27
CA PHE A 106 -0.97 8.29 -2.09
C PHE A 106 -0.33 9.50 -1.39
N PRO A 107 -1.13 10.31 -0.67
CA PRO A 107 -0.61 11.39 0.17
C PRO A 107 0.42 10.88 1.18
N LYS A 108 1.44 11.70 1.48
CA LYS A 108 2.41 11.40 2.55
C LYS A 108 1.69 11.10 3.87
N GLY A 109 2.18 10.13 4.63
CA GLY A 109 1.57 9.71 5.90
C GLY A 109 0.43 8.69 5.77
N THR A 110 0.03 8.31 4.54
CA THR A 110 -1.07 7.34 4.34
C THR A 110 -0.75 5.99 4.99
N PHE A 111 0.48 5.49 4.88
CA PHE A 111 0.90 4.23 5.51
C PHE A 111 0.73 4.28 7.03
N GLU A 112 1.26 5.32 7.67
CA GLU A 112 1.25 5.50 9.12
C GLU A 112 -0.15 5.74 9.69
N ALA A 113 -1.05 6.31 8.89
CA ALA A 113 -2.43 6.56 9.27
C ALA A 113 -3.35 5.33 9.08
N THR A 114 -2.95 4.35 8.25
CA THR A 114 -3.84 3.26 7.83
C THR A 114 -3.28 1.87 8.10
N CYS A 115 -2.60 1.25 7.14
CA CYS A 115 -2.18 -0.14 7.20
C CYS A 115 -0.95 -0.39 8.09
N GLY A 116 -0.08 0.60 8.30
CA GLY A 116 1.06 0.51 9.20
C GLY A 116 0.62 0.14 10.62
N PRO A 117 -0.32 0.90 11.22
CA PRO A 117 -1.02 0.51 12.45
C PRO A 117 -1.54 -0.92 12.48
N LEU A 118 -2.32 -1.33 11.46
CA LEU A 118 -2.97 -2.65 11.42
C LEU A 118 -1.95 -3.79 11.35
N LEU A 119 -0.91 -3.65 10.52
CA LEU A 119 0.20 -4.60 10.48
C LEU A 119 0.87 -4.68 11.85
N CYS A 120 1.19 -3.54 12.46
CA CYS A 120 1.85 -3.49 13.76
C CYS A 120 1.03 -4.13 14.88
N ASP A 121 -0.29 -4.11 14.83
CA ASP A 121 -1.12 -4.80 15.83
C ASP A 121 -0.92 -6.31 15.79
N VAL A 122 -0.75 -6.87 14.60
CA VAL A 122 -0.47 -8.29 14.42
C VAL A 122 0.98 -8.62 14.78
N LEU A 123 1.95 -7.79 14.34
CA LEU A 123 3.37 -8.02 14.58
C LEU A 123 3.81 -7.85 16.05
N ARG A 124 3.02 -7.17 16.89
CA ARG A 124 3.29 -7.08 18.34
C ARG A 124 2.89 -8.32 19.13
N THR A 125 2.16 -9.24 18.52
CA THR A 125 1.81 -10.51 19.18
C THR A 125 3.03 -11.41 19.30
N ALA A 126 2.99 -12.40 20.20
CA ALA A 126 4.13 -13.29 20.45
C ALA A 126 4.63 -13.96 19.17
N ARG A 127 3.73 -14.62 18.41
CA ARG A 127 4.10 -15.27 17.15
C ARG A 127 4.35 -14.29 16.01
N GLY A 128 3.62 -13.16 15.97
CA GLY A 128 3.83 -12.12 14.97
C GLY A 128 5.23 -11.51 15.06
N ALA A 129 5.72 -11.24 16.27
CA ALA A 129 7.04 -10.68 16.51
C ALA A 129 8.14 -11.68 16.13
N THR A 130 7.98 -12.95 16.52
CA THR A 130 8.90 -14.03 16.12
C THR A 130 8.98 -14.16 14.62
N TRP A 131 7.83 -14.18 13.93
CA TRP A 131 7.79 -14.27 12.47
C TRP A 131 8.43 -13.04 11.80
N TRP A 132 8.13 -11.82 12.27
CA TRP A 132 8.70 -10.60 11.69
C TRP A 132 10.23 -10.57 11.78
N SER A 133 10.79 -11.09 12.87
CA SER A 133 12.24 -11.12 13.09
C SER A 133 13.01 -11.85 11.98
N SER A 134 12.40 -12.86 11.35
CA SER A 134 12.99 -13.59 10.22
C SER A 134 12.49 -13.04 8.88
N ALA A 135 11.18 -12.86 8.73
CA ALA A 135 10.56 -12.50 7.45
C ALA A 135 11.00 -11.14 6.90
N LYS A 136 11.32 -10.18 7.79
CA LYS A 136 11.73 -8.84 7.36
C LYS A 136 13.01 -8.82 6.53
N HIS A 137 13.89 -9.81 6.71
CA HIS A 137 15.17 -9.89 6.00
C HIS A 137 15.12 -10.66 4.68
N THR A 138 14.01 -11.34 4.38
CA THR A 138 13.89 -12.18 3.18
C THR A 138 12.98 -11.58 2.11
N GLY A 139 11.93 -10.86 2.49
CA GLY A 139 10.87 -10.44 1.57
C GLY A 139 10.74 -8.93 1.34
N PHE A 140 11.46 -8.08 2.09
CA PHE A 140 11.16 -6.65 2.14
C PHE A 140 12.39 -5.77 2.02
N ILE A 141 12.22 -4.57 1.44
CA ILE A 141 13.30 -3.62 1.26
C ILE A 141 13.58 -2.81 2.55
N PRO A 142 14.83 -2.34 2.78
CA PRO A 142 15.21 -1.69 4.04
C PRO A 142 14.34 -0.50 4.45
N GLY A 143 13.88 0.32 3.49
CA GLY A 143 13.03 1.48 3.78
C GLY A 143 11.69 1.09 4.41
N PHE A 144 11.06 0.03 3.90
CA PHE A 144 9.80 -0.46 4.48
C PHE A 144 10.03 -1.03 5.87
N ILE A 145 11.10 -1.80 6.07
CA ILE A 145 11.45 -2.39 7.37
C ILE A 145 11.63 -1.29 8.41
N LEU A 146 12.37 -0.22 8.06
CA LEU A 146 12.63 0.91 8.95
C LEU A 146 11.33 1.60 9.39
N ASP A 147 10.41 1.84 8.45
CA ASP A 147 9.14 2.52 8.76
C ASP A 147 8.20 1.61 9.59
N VAL A 148 8.16 0.31 9.31
CA VAL A 148 7.43 -0.67 10.14
C VAL A 148 8.01 -0.70 11.56
N ASP A 149 9.32 -0.85 11.70
CA ASP A 149 9.99 -0.90 13.00
C ASP A 149 9.82 0.43 13.77
N THR A 150 9.76 1.56 13.06
CA THR A 150 9.44 2.88 13.65
C THR A 150 8.01 2.95 14.20
N VAL A 151 7.02 2.47 13.44
CA VAL A 151 5.63 2.43 13.90
C VAL A 151 5.46 1.46 15.08
N LEU A 152 6.14 0.31 15.04
CA LEU A 152 6.19 -0.65 16.14
C LEU A 152 6.74 -0.01 17.42
N ALA A 153 7.88 0.68 17.33
CA ALA A 153 8.51 1.35 18.48
C ALA A 153 7.60 2.43 19.09
N ARG A 154 6.98 3.28 18.26
CA ARG A 154 6.04 4.32 18.71
C ARG A 154 4.83 3.75 19.44
N ARG A 155 4.33 2.59 18.98
CA ARG A 155 3.18 1.92 19.60
C ARG A 155 3.54 1.17 20.88
N GLY A 156 4.77 0.67 21.01
CA GLY A 156 5.29 0.12 22.27
C GLY A 156 5.34 1.18 23.39
N GLN A 157 5.69 2.43 23.05
CA GLN A 157 5.76 3.53 24.01
C GLN A 157 4.40 4.04 24.50
N ARG A 158 3.33 3.89 23.72
CA ARG A 158 1.95 4.28 24.11
C ARG A 158 1.22 3.22 24.94
N GLY A 159 1.79 2.04 25.13
CA GLY A 159 1.19 0.91 25.83
C GLY A 159 1.39 0.90 27.36
N HIS A 160 1.86 2.01 27.95
CA HIS A 160 2.05 2.13 29.40
C HIS A 160 1.09 3.18 29.99
N PRO A 161 -0.14 2.80 30.35
CA PRO A 161 -0.84 3.36 31.50
C PRO A 161 -0.31 2.74 32.81
#